data_AF-A0A933JU06-F1
#
_entry.id   AF-A0A933JU06-F1
#
_cell.length_a   1.000
_cell.length_b   1.000
_cell.length_c   1.000
_cell.angle_alpha   90.00
_cell.angle_beta   90.00
_cell.angle_gamma   90.00
#
_symmetry.space_group_name_H-M   'P 1'
#
loop_
_entity.id
_entity.type
_entity.pdbx_description
1 polymer ?
#
loop_
_entity_poly.entity_id
_entity_poly.type
_entity_poly.pdbx_seq_one_letter_code
_entity_poly.pdbx_strand_id
1 'polypeptide(L)'
;MADPSRLVLVSAPPTRLPELPRKHLEAPDVPSGARPLAHLHPLQKLMSILRENRAAVGGVMLGASSLTLASCANVGTPTTSFGAAPRDLDGVKVTLAPRNASPAQQLAHYEKIIEAMGGRLSVGRTHVLGLRGLAQNGTLRDTVADGSSMRDTFVVLRKGSNGSAHVQHFRGSSYPGQARSGASPDVNGDGVGDVGMIREGRYRAVPNGDHSGKPSYHVLTPGGAGRLPGVRDTDHDGRHSASEWERSRARGDTLGAVLFHRAATDGSVSSIGCMNVPEIDEFVSSVGSTGASFDFTLVNALRRE
;
A
#
# COMPACT_ATOMS: atom_id res chain seq x y z
N MET A 1 -29.18 31.22 52.55
CA MET A 1 -29.99 30.28 51.76
C MET A 1 -30.79 31.09 50.76
N ALA A 2 -30.44 31.01 49.48
CA ALA A 2 -31.20 31.57 48.36
C ALA A 2 -30.97 30.67 47.13
N ASP A 3 -32.07 30.40 46.44
CA ASP A 3 -32.36 29.34 45.46
C ASP A 3 -31.86 29.70 44.04
N PRO A 4 -31.06 28.84 43.36
CA PRO A 4 -30.67 29.04 41.98
C PRO A 4 -31.56 28.24 41.02
N SER A 5 -32.71 28.82 40.65
CA SER A 5 -33.60 28.22 39.64
C SER A 5 -33.91 29.20 38.50
N ARG A 6 -33.73 28.69 37.27
CA ARG A 6 -34.20 29.18 35.94
C ARG A 6 -33.21 29.97 35.08
N LEU A 7 -32.42 29.22 34.32
CA LEU A 7 -31.88 29.68 33.03
C LEU A 7 -32.96 29.44 31.95
N VAL A 8 -33.44 30.51 31.32
CA VAL A 8 -34.36 30.45 30.18
C VAL A 8 -33.54 30.47 28.89
N LEU A 9 -33.58 29.38 28.11
CA LEU A 9 -33.00 29.31 26.77
C LEU A 9 -33.97 29.96 25.77
N VAL A 10 -33.61 31.13 25.23
CA VAL A 10 -34.35 31.78 24.15
C VAL A 10 -33.80 31.28 22.82
N SER A 11 -34.60 30.50 22.09
CA SER A 11 -34.29 30.05 20.73
C SER A 11 -34.57 31.17 19.73
N ALA A 12 -33.56 31.57 18.96
CA ALA A 12 -33.74 32.48 17.84
C ALA A 12 -34.43 31.74 16.65
N PRO A 13 -35.33 32.40 15.90
CA PRO A 13 -35.95 31.82 14.72
C PRO A 13 -34.99 31.78 13.52
N PRO A 14 -35.13 30.82 12.59
CA PRO A 14 -34.25 30.69 11.43
C PRO A 14 -34.45 31.85 10.45
N THR A 15 -33.34 32.49 10.08
CA THR A 15 -33.27 33.53 9.06
C THR A 15 -33.50 32.90 7.68
N ARG A 16 -34.57 33.29 6.98
CA ARG A 16 -34.77 32.96 5.56
C ARG A 16 -33.72 33.70 4.73
N LEU A 17 -32.95 32.96 3.95
CA LEU A 17 -32.10 33.53 2.91
C LEU A 17 -32.97 34.06 1.75
N PRO A 18 -32.61 35.19 1.13
CA PRO A 18 -33.33 35.72 -0.02
C PRO A 18 -33.15 34.84 -1.26
N GLU A 19 -34.25 34.55 -1.95
CA GLU A 19 -34.26 33.88 -3.25
C GLU A 19 -33.58 34.78 -4.30
N LEU A 20 -32.56 34.24 -4.97
CA LEU A 20 -31.93 34.89 -6.12
C LEU A 20 -32.82 34.74 -7.37
N PRO A 21 -32.94 35.78 -8.22
CA PRO A 21 -33.74 35.71 -9.43
C PRO A 21 -33.14 34.73 -10.44
N ARG A 22 -33.96 33.78 -10.90
CA ARG A 22 -33.64 32.87 -12.01
C ARG A 22 -33.48 33.69 -13.29
N LYS A 23 -32.24 33.85 -13.76
CA LYS A 23 -31.98 34.27 -15.14
C LYS A 23 -32.26 33.10 -16.08
N HIS A 24 -33.21 33.30 -16.99
CA HIS A 24 -33.36 32.48 -18.19
C HIS A 24 -32.05 32.56 -18.99
N LEU A 25 -31.32 31.44 -19.06
CA LEU A 25 -30.32 31.21 -20.09
C LEU A 25 -31.03 30.52 -21.25
N GLU A 26 -31.14 31.22 -22.37
CA GLU A 26 -31.42 30.63 -23.67
C GLU A 26 -30.28 29.69 -24.06
N ALA A 27 -30.64 28.49 -24.51
CA ALA A 27 -29.70 27.50 -25.02
C ALA A 27 -29.28 27.86 -26.45
N PRO A 28 -27.98 27.83 -26.79
CA PRO A 28 -27.57 27.91 -28.18
C PRO A 28 -27.84 26.57 -28.90
N ASP A 29 -28.31 26.67 -30.14
CA ASP A 29 -28.54 25.57 -31.06
C ASP A 29 -27.30 24.67 -31.21
N VAL A 30 -27.50 23.37 -30.99
CA VAL A 30 -26.49 22.32 -31.23
C VAL A 30 -26.78 21.67 -32.58
N PRO A 31 -25.83 21.66 -33.53
CA PRO A 31 -26.01 20.93 -34.77
C PRO A 31 -25.97 19.42 -34.53
N SER A 32 -27.00 18.76 -35.03
CA SER A 32 -27.15 17.30 -35.15
C SER A 32 -25.96 16.68 -35.87
N GLY A 33 -25.23 15.79 -35.19
CA GLY A 33 -24.14 15.04 -35.83
C GLY A 33 -23.16 14.34 -34.90
N ALA A 34 -23.61 13.51 -33.96
CA ALA A 34 -22.73 12.58 -33.25
C ALA A 34 -23.41 11.23 -33.03
N ARG A 35 -22.89 10.19 -33.71
CA ARG A 35 -23.24 8.78 -33.51
C ARG A 35 -22.75 8.31 -32.14
N PRO A 36 -23.45 7.38 -31.46
CA PRO A 36 -23.00 6.85 -30.18
C PRO A 36 -21.78 5.93 -30.38
N LEU A 37 -20.70 6.19 -29.64
CA LEU A 37 -19.54 5.30 -29.57
C LEU A 37 -19.91 4.07 -28.74
N ALA A 38 -19.80 2.92 -29.41
CA ALA A 38 -20.01 1.60 -28.86
C ALA A 38 -19.03 1.26 -27.73
N HIS A 39 -19.48 0.35 -26.87
CA HIS A 39 -18.71 -0.40 -25.89
C HIS A 39 -17.30 -0.76 -26.37
N LEU A 40 -16.28 -0.26 -25.66
CA LEU A 40 -14.90 -0.73 -25.84
C LEU A 40 -14.70 -2.06 -25.10
N HIS A 41 -14.10 -3.00 -25.82
CA HIS A 41 -13.86 -4.39 -25.41
C HIS A 41 -12.83 -4.45 -24.27
N PRO A 42 -12.94 -5.37 -23.28
CA PRO A 42 -12.03 -5.47 -22.12
C PRO A 42 -10.53 -5.55 -22.48
N LEU A 43 -10.21 -6.09 -23.66
CA LEU A 43 -8.84 -6.21 -24.16
C LEU A 43 -8.18 -4.86 -24.51
N GLN A 44 -8.95 -3.83 -24.87
CA GLN A 44 -8.39 -2.50 -25.15
C GLN A 44 -8.01 -1.75 -23.87
N LYS A 45 -8.70 -2.02 -22.76
CA LYS A 45 -8.38 -1.48 -21.43
C LYS A 45 -7.12 -2.13 -20.84
N LEU A 46 -6.91 -3.43 -21.10
CA LEU A 46 -5.68 -4.13 -20.72
C LEU A 46 -4.46 -3.63 -21.52
N MET A 47 -4.66 -3.33 -22.81
CA MET A 47 -3.60 -2.82 -23.68
C MET A 47 -3.21 -1.36 -23.39
N SER A 48 -4.11 -0.52 -22.86
CA SER A 48 -3.75 0.85 -22.44
C SER A 48 -2.85 0.82 -21.19
N ILE A 49 -3.15 -0.04 -20.22
CA ILE A 49 -2.35 -0.24 -19.01
C ILE A 49 -0.95 -0.77 -19.34
N LEU A 50 -0.82 -1.67 -20.32
CA LEU A 50 0.48 -2.18 -20.76
C LEU A 50 1.30 -1.16 -21.58
N ARG A 51 0.64 -0.23 -22.30
CA ARG A 51 1.33 0.85 -23.02
C ARG A 51 1.83 1.96 -22.10
N GLU A 52 1.06 2.34 -21.09
CA GLU A 52 1.45 3.40 -20.15
C GLU A 52 2.66 2.98 -19.28
N ASN A 53 2.77 1.70 -18.92
CA ASN A 53 3.93 1.17 -18.20
C ASN A 53 5.22 1.10 -19.03
N ARG A 54 5.14 1.16 -20.37
CA ARG A 54 6.32 1.16 -21.25
C ARG A 54 6.91 2.57 -21.45
N ALA A 55 6.13 3.62 -21.19
CA ALA A 55 6.55 5.02 -21.36
C ALA A 55 7.24 5.61 -20.12
N ALA A 56 7.15 4.97 -18.95
CA ALA A 56 7.73 5.46 -17.70
C ALA A 56 9.23 5.11 -17.49
N VAL A 57 9.85 4.37 -18.42
CA VAL A 57 11.30 4.13 -18.43
C VAL A 57 11.92 4.97 -19.55
N GLY A 58 12.29 6.20 -19.21
CA GLY A 58 12.86 7.17 -20.14
C GLY A 58 14.18 6.69 -20.76
N GLY A 59 14.17 6.61 -22.09
CA GLY A 59 15.06 7.40 -22.94
C GLY A 59 16.56 7.14 -22.85
N VAL A 60 17.04 6.13 -23.58
CA VAL A 60 18.22 6.28 -24.44
C VAL A 60 17.83 5.80 -25.83
N MET A 61 17.68 6.74 -26.76
CA MET A 61 17.55 6.48 -28.19
C MET A 61 18.92 6.05 -28.71
N LEU A 62 19.06 4.81 -29.16
CA LEU A 62 20.04 4.42 -30.18
C LEU A 62 19.39 3.41 -31.13
N GLY A 63 19.27 3.81 -32.40
CA GLY A 63 19.47 3.00 -33.60
C GLY A 63 18.60 1.76 -33.81
N ALA A 64 17.77 1.80 -34.86
CA ALA A 64 17.17 0.63 -35.46
C ALA A 64 18.25 -0.34 -35.98
N SER A 65 18.25 -1.57 -35.48
CA SER A 65 18.77 -2.75 -36.18
C SER A 65 18.12 -4.00 -35.59
N SER A 66 17.59 -4.84 -36.48
CA SER A 66 16.96 -6.12 -36.20
C SER A 66 17.78 -6.97 -35.23
N LEU A 67 17.16 -7.49 -34.16
CA LEU A 67 17.78 -8.47 -33.28
C LEU A 67 16.92 -9.72 -33.16
N THR A 68 17.45 -10.75 -33.81
CA THR A 68 17.23 -12.18 -33.66
C THR A 68 17.12 -12.59 -32.18
N LEU A 69 16.13 -13.43 -31.87
CA LEU A 69 16.06 -14.20 -30.62
C LEU A 69 17.26 -15.16 -30.54
N ALA A 70 18.32 -14.74 -29.85
CA ALA A 70 19.42 -15.60 -29.46
C ALA A 70 19.30 -15.93 -27.97
N SER A 71 19.20 -17.23 -27.70
CA SER A 71 19.40 -17.85 -26.41
C SER A 71 20.79 -17.47 -25.87
N CYS A 72 20.84 -16.86 -24.68
CA CYS A 72 22.07 -16.73 -23.92
C CYS A 72 21.97 -17.64 -22.70
N ALA A 73 22.75 -18.72 -22.78
CA ALA A 73 23.07 -19.60 -21.69
C ALA A 73 23.70 -18.85 -20.50
N ASN A 74 23.38 -19.35 -19.32
CA ASN A 74 24.11 -19.29 -18.06
C ASN A 74 25.47 -18.57 -18.10
N VAL A 75 25.50 -17.37 -17.53
CA VAL A 75 26.69 -16.81 -16.88
C VAL A 75 26.31 -16.61 -15.42
N GLY A 76 27.01 -17.32 -14.53
CA GLY A 76 26.71 -17.41 -13.10
C GLY A 76 26.63 -16.02 -12.46
N THR A 77 25.43 -15.66 -12.02
CA THR A 77 25.23 -14.51 -11.14
C THR A 77 25.77 -14.85 -9.75
N PRO A 78 26.51 -13.93 -9.09
CA PRO A 78 26.85 -14.09 -7.70
C PRO A 78 25.54 -14.20 -6.92
N THR A 79 25.37 -15.31 -6.20
CA THR A 79 24.28 -15.55 -5.27
C THR A 79 24.42 -14.57 -4.11
N THR A 80 24.02 -13.31 -4.30
CA THR A 80 23.63 -12.49 -3.15
C THR A 80 22.35 -13.14 -2.63
N SER A 81 22.46 -13.79 -1.47
CA SER A 81 21.34 -14.46 -0.82
C SER A 81 20.19 -13.46 -0.68
N PHE A 82 19.18 -13.59 -1.52
CA PHE A 82 17.95 -12.81 -1.45
C PHE A 82 17.26 -13.16 -0.13
N GLY A 83 17.37 -12.26 0.85
CA GLY A 83 16.68 -12.37 2.12
C GLY A 83 17.19 -13.53 2.96
N ALA A 84 18.19 -13.28 3.80
CA ALA A 84 18.24 -14.02 5.06
C ALA A 84 16.82 -13.95 5.65
N ALA A 85 16.25 -15.10 6.01
CA ALA A 85 14.98 -15.15 6.72
C ALA A 85 15.04 -14.09 7.82
N PRO A 86 13.95 -13.35 8.07
CA PRO A 86 13.96 -12.35 9.13
C PRO A 86 14.51 -13.04 10.37
N ARG A 87 15.53 -12.43 10.99
CA ARG A 87 16.02 -12.95 12.26
C ARG A 87 14.81 -13.11 13.16
N ASP A 88 14.86 -14.12 14.01
CA ASP A 88 13.89 -14.13 15.09
C ASP A 88 13.99 -12.76 15.77
N LEU A 89 12.85 -12.15 16.07
CA LEU A 89 12.81 -10.78 16.60
C LEU A 89 13.23 -10.86 18.07
N ASP A 90 14.38 -11.48 18.35
CA ASP A 90 14.83 -11.97 19.65
C ASP A 90 14.67 -10.87 20.70
N GLY A 91 13.58 -10.94 21.45
CA GLY A 91 13.21 -9.97 22.49
C GLY A 91 12.64 -8.62 22.01
N VAL A 92 12.50 -8.36 20.71
CA VAL A 92 11.89 -7.14 20.17
C VAL A 92 10.38 -7.33 19.99
N LYS A 93 9.63 -6.81 20.97
CA LYS A 93 8.17 -6.81 20.92
C LYS A 93 7.65 -5.85 19.84
N VAL A 94 6.86 -6.36 18.90
CA VAL A 94 6.20 -5.54 17.87
C VAL A 94 4.95 -4.89 18.46
N THR A 95 5.08 -3.67 18.96
CA THR A 95 3.96 -2.86 19.45
C THR A 95 4.01 -1.45 18.87
N LEU A 96 2.91 -0.71 19.04
CA LEU A 96 2.96 0.74 18.92
C LEU A 96 3.84 1.32 20.04
N ALA A 97 4.47 2.46 19.74
CA ALA A 97 5.10 3.26 20.78
C ALA A 97 4.03 3.81 21.74
N PRO A 98 4.36 4.04 23.03
CA PRO A 98 3.42 4.63 23.98
C PRO A 98 2.88 5.97 23.47
N ARG A 99 1.57 6.20 23.61
CA ARG A 99 0.91 7.42 23.10
C ARG A 99 1.42 8.72 23.73
N ASN A 100 1.92 8.64 24.96
CA ASN A 100 2.49 9.77 25.70
C ASN A 100 4.01 9.93 25.48
N ALA A 101 4.64 9.06 24.69
CA ALA A 101 6.05 9.18 24.37
C ALA A 101 6.29 10.36 23.41
N SER A 102 7.41 11.06 23.59
CA SER A 102 7.84 12.11 22.67
C SER A 102 8.14 11.55 21.27
N PRO A 103 8.10 12.36 20.21
CA PRO A 103 8.44 11.89 18.86
C PRO A 103 9.81 11.19 18.77
N ALA A 104 10.81 11.66 19.52
CA ALA A 104 12.13 11.03 19.58
C ALA A 104 12.08 9.63 20.24
N GLN A 105 11.31 9.48 21.32
CA GLN A 105 11.11 8.18 21.97
C GLN A 105 10.32 7.22 21.07
N GLN A 106 9.30 7.71 20.36
CA GLN A 106 8.56 6.91 19.38
C GLN A 106 9.46 6.47 18.22
N LEU A 107 10.27 7.37 17.67
CA LEU A 107 11.25 7.06 16.63
C LEU A 107 12.22 5.97 17.11
N ALA A 108 12.81 6.13 18.29
CA ALA A 108 13.73 5.16 18.86
C ALA A 108 13.09 3.78 19.12
N HIS A 109 11.80 3.75 19.50
CA HIS A 109 11.05 2.50 19.63
C HIS A 109 10.92 1.79 18.28
N TYR A 110 10.51 2.50 17.23
CA TYR A 110 10.34 1.91 15.90
C TYR A 110 11.67 1.60 15.21
N GLU A 111 12.74 2.36 15.48
CA GLU A 111 14.10 2.10 14.98
C GLU A 111 14.56 0.69 15.41
N LYS A 112 14.30 0.28 16.65
CA LYS A 112 14.63 -1.08 17.14
C LYS A 112 13.91 -2.19 16.37
N ILE A 113 12.63 -1.99 16.03
CA ILE A 113 11.86 -2.97 15.24
C ILE A 113 12.45 -3.07 13.82
N ILE A 114 12.80 -1.93 13.22
CA ILE A 114 13.43 -1.87 11.90
C ILE A 114 14.80 -2.57 11.91
N GLU A 115 15.63 -2.28 12.91
CA GLU A 115 16.96 -2.88 13.08
C GLU A 115 16.90 -4.40 13.28
N ALA A 116 15.90 -4.89 14.04
CA ALA A 116 15.68 -6.33 14.22
C ALA A 116 15.37 -7.05 12.88
N MET A 117 14.77 -6.34 11.93
CA MET A 117 14.55 -6.81 10.56
C MET A 117 15.75 -6.56 9.62
N GLY A 118 16.88 -6.12 10.18
CA GLY A 118 18.09 -5.75 9.46
C GLY A 118 17.97 -4.44 8.68
N GLY A 119 16.93 -3.64 8.90
CA GLY A 119 16.79 -2.29 8.35
C GLY A 119 17.61 -1.27 9.12
N ARG A 120 17.62 -0.02 8.65
CA ARG A 120 18.24 1.10 9.37
C ARG A 120 17.58 2.42 8.97
N LEU A 121 17.28 3.25 9.96
CA LEU A 121 16.86 4.63 9.72
C LEU A 121 18.08 5.47 9.32
N SER A 122 18.00 6.07 8.15
CA SER A 122 19.04 6.99 7.65
C SER A 122 18.60 8.43 7.86
N VAL A 123 19.53 9.28 8.31
CA VAL A 123 19.29 10.71 8.46
C VAL A 123 18.88 11.32 7.12
N GLY A 124 17.83 12.16 7.13
CA GLY A 124 17.31 12.83 5.95
C GLY A 124 16.51 11.94 4.99
N ARG A 125 16.35 10.65 5.29
CA ARG A 125 15.54 9.72 4.47
C ARG A 125 14.25 9.36 5.18
N THR A 126 13.20 9.18 4.39
CA THR A 126 11.92 8.63 4.85
C THR A 126 12.01 7.12 4.92
N HIS A 127 11.52 6.56 6.01
CA HIS A 127 11.29 5.12 6.17
C HIS A 127 9.83 4.88 6.54
N VAL A 128 9.21 3.86 5.97
CA VAL A 128 7.87 3.41 6.33
C VAL A 128 7.98 2.06 7.02
N LEU A 129 7.40 1.93 8.21
CA LEU A 129 7.28 0.67 8.92
C LEU A 129 5.82 0.19 8.86
N GLY A 130 5.58 -0.95 8.23
CA GLY A 130 4.29 -1.64 8.26
C GLY A 130 4.22 -2.62 9.42
N LEU A 131 3.24 -2.44 10.29
CA LEU A 131 2.91 -3.30 11.41
C LEU A 131 1.68 -4.12 11.03
N ARG A 132 1.89 -5.23 10.32
CA ARG A 132 0.82 -6.11 9.84
C ARG A 132 0.10 -6.76 11.03
N GLY A 133 -1.23 -6.70 11.04
CA GLY A 133 -2.08 -7.25 12.09
C GLY A 133 -2.19 -6.40 13.36
N LEU A 134 -1.61 -5.19 13.37
CA LEU A 134 -1.66 -4.28 14.50
C LEU A 134 -2.35 -2.97 14.11
N ALA A 135 -3.57 -2.77 14.61
CA ALA A 135 -4.33 -1.55 14.36
C ALA A 135 -3.76 -0.35 15.14
N GLN A 136 -4.07 0.88 14.69
CA GLN A 136 -3.55 2.11 15.31
C GLN A 136 -3.95 2.33 16.77
N ASN A 137 -4.99 1.62 17.24
CA ASN A 137 -5.38 1.63 18.64
C ASN A 137 -4.57 0.65 19.51
N GLY A 138 -3.65 -0.12 18.92
CA GLY A 138 -2.84 -1.15 19.56
C GLY A 138 -3.51 -2.51 19.61
N THR A 139 -4.73 -2.67 19.07
CA THR A 139 -5.41 -3.96 19.01
C THR A 139 -4.72 -4.87 17.99
N LEU A 140 -4.28 -6.03 18.47
CA LEU A 140 -3.88 -7.15 17.62
C LEU A 140 -5.11 -7.79 16.99
N ARG A 141 -5.09 -8.02 15.69
CA ARG A 141 -6.18 -8.65 14.95
C ARG A 141 -5.66 -9.77 14.10
N ASP A 142 -6.05 -11.01 14.42
CA ASP A 142 -5.59 -12.19 13.69
C ASP A 142 -5.73 -12.00 12.17
N THR A 143 -4.79 -12.59 11.45
CA THR A 143 -4.64 -12.53 10.00
C THR A 143 -5.76 -13.28 9.25
N VAL A 144 -6.75 -13.79 9.99
CA VAL A 144 -7.62 -14.91 9.61
C VAL A 144 -9.10 -14.50 9.47
N ALA A 145 -9.44 -13.22 9.62
CA ALA A 145 -10.84 -12.78 9.50
C ALA A 145 -10.96 -11.61 8.52
N ASP A 146 -11.87 -11.71 7.55
CA ASP A 146 -12.28 -10.66 6.60
C ASP A 146 -11.16 -9.82 5.95
N GLY A 147 -10.71 -10.19 4.75
CA GLY A 147 -9.74 -9.41 3.95
C GLY A 147 -10.15 -7.95 3.63
N SER A 148 -11.34 -7.51 4.02
CA SER A 148 -11.89 -6.20 3.71
C SER A 148 -11.50 -5.06 4.67
N SER A 149 -10.85 -5.32 5.80
CA SER A 149 -10.65 -4.30 6.83
C SER A 149 -9.22 -3.76 6.97
N MET A 150 -9.13 -2.46 7.31
CA MET A 150 -7.88 -1.74 7.56
C MET A 150 -7.31 -2.11 8.94
N ARG A 151 -6.56 -3.20 8.99
CA ARG A 151 -6.06 -3.81 10.23
C ARG A 151 -4.61 -3.49 10.56
N ASP A 152 -3.91 -2.90 9.62
CA ASP A 152 -2.49 -2.63 9.76
C ASP A 152 -2.26 -1.17 10.14
N THR A 153 -1.09 -0.93 10.70
CA THR A 153 -0.57 0.42 10.92
C THR A 153 0.66 0.61 10.06
N PHE A 154 0.66 1.64 9.22
CA PHE A 154 1.87 2.14 8.59
C PHE A 154 2.40 3.32 9.38
N VAL A 155 3.69 3.32 9.70
CA VAL A 155 4.35 4.40 10.45
C VAL A 155 5.37 5.06 9.53
N VAL A 156 5.17 6.33 9.22
CA VAL A 156 6.13 7.14 8.47
C VAL A 156 7.11 7.76 9.46
N LEU A 157 8.40 7.51 9.24
CA LEU A 157 9.50 7.87 10.13
C LEU A 157 10.51 8.73 9.38
N ARG A 158 10.92 9.85 9.97
CA ARG A 158 12.06 10.65 9.48
C ARG A 158 12.94 11.08 10.64
N LYS A 159 14.26 10.95 10.45
CA LYS A 159 15.29 11.43 11.36
C LYS A 159 15.97 12.64 10.71
N GLY A 160 15.73 13.83 11.23
CA GLY A 160 16.35 15.07 10.74
C GLY A 160 17.83 15.13 11.07
N SER A 161 18.59 15.91 10.29
CA SER A 161 20.02 16.14 10.51
C SER A 161 20.34 16.86 11.82
N ASN A 162 19.39 17.64 12.35
CA ASN A 162 19.45 18.31 13.64
C ASN A 162 18.95 17.45 14.82
N GLY A 163 18.73 16.14 14.61
CA GLY A 163 18.18 15.25 15.62
C GLY A 163 16.66 15.35 15.81
N SER A 164 15.96 16.16 15.01
CA SER A 164 14.49 16.16 14.99
C SER A 164 13.94 14.79 14.58
N ALA A 165 12.82 14.42 15.18
CA ALA A 165 12.14 13.16 14.92
C ALA A 165 10.73 13.45 14.41
N HIS A 166 10.36 12.83 13.30
CA HIS A 166 9.00 12.84 12.77
C HIS A 166 8.45 11.41 12.76
N VAL A 167 7.29 11.25 13.36
CA VAL A 167 6.55 9.98 13.43
C VAL A 167 5.09 10.28 13.14
N GLN A 168 4.52 9.58 12.16
CA GLN A 168 3.10 9.69 11.84
C GLN A 168 2.52 8.31 11.52
N HIS A 169 1.40 7.99 12.14
CA HIS A 169 0.70 6.72 11.94
C HIS A 169 -0.41 6.88 10.90
N PHE A 170 -0.55 5.87 10.06
CA PHE A 170 -1.59 5.73 9.06
C PHE A 170 -2.29 4.39 9.21
N ARG A 171 -3.59 4.36 8.92
CA ARG A 171 -4.32 3.11 8.80
C ARG A 171 -3.92 2.47 7.48
N GLY A 172 -3.96 1.16 7.44
CA GLY A 172 -3.86 0.49 6.17
C GLY A 172 -4.19 -0.99 6.19
N SER A 173 -3.96 -1.61 5.05
CA SER A 173 -4.01 -3.05 4.87
C SER A 173 -2.87 -3.49 3.98
N SER A 174 -2.18 -4.55 4.38
CA SER A 174 -1.22 -5.31 3.58
C SER A 174 -1.77 -6.68 3.18
N TYR A 175 -3.06 -6.91 3.42
CA TYR A 175 -3.80 -8.11 3.04
C TYR A 175 -4.61 -7.85 1.76
N PRO A 176 -4.78 -8.88 0.91
CA PRO A 176 -5.74 -8.81 -0.17
C PRO A 176 -7.16 -8.73 0.39
N GLY A 177 -8.01 -7.98 -0.30
CA GLY A 177 -9.45 -7.88 0.00
C GLY A 177 -10.33 -8.78 -0.85
N GLN A 178 -9.72 -9.53 -1.76
CA GLN A 178 -10.36 -10.58 -2.54
C GLN A 178 -9.74 -11.92 -2.11
N ALA A 179 -10.52 -13.01 -2.14
CA ALA A 179 -10.01 -14.37 -1.90
C ALA A 179 -9.50 -15.03 -3.19
N ARG A 180 -9.90 -14.52 -4.36
CA ARG A 180 -9.51 -15.05 -5.67
C ARG A 180 -9.55 -13.96 -6.73
N SER A 181 -8.74 -14.09 -7.77
CA SER A 181 -8.80 -13.17 -8.91
C SER A 181 -8.13 -13.78 -10.14
N GLY A 182 -8.80 -13.71 -11.30
CA GLY A 182 -8.21 -14.15 -12.57
C GLY A 182 -7.00 -13.31 -13.02
N ALA A 183 -6.72 -12.18 -12.36
CA ALA A 183 -5.48 -11.42 -12.55
C ALA A 183 -4.29 -11.97 -11.75
N SER A 184 -4.54 -12.90 -10.82
CA SER A 184 -3.50 -13.58 -10.05
C SER A 184 -3.09 -14.89 -10.73
N PRO A 185 -1.83 -15.33 -10.58
CA PRO A 185 -1.40 -16.64 -11.06
C PRO A 185 -2.09 -17.76 -10.27
N ASP A 186 -2.43 -18.84 -10.95
CA ASP A 186 -2.78 -20.13 -10.36
C ASP A 186 -1.46 -20.90 -10.10
N VAL A 187 -0.99 -20.88 -8.85
CA VAL A 187 0.28 -21.50 -8.44
C VAL A 187 0.11 -22.94 -7.93
N ASN A 188 -1.13 -23.39 -7.68
CA ASN A 188 -1.44 -24.73 -7.22
C ASN A 188 -2.00 -25.65 -8.34
N GLY A 189 -2.40 -25.08 -9.48
CA GLY A 189 -2.91 -25.78 -10.66
C GLY A 189 -4.40 -26.16 -10.58
N ASP A 190 -5.19 -25.49 -9.73
CA ASP A 190 -6.62 -25.81 -9.55
C ASP A 190 -7.57 -25.09 -10.54
N GLY A 191 -7.01 -24.23 -11.40
CA GLY A 191 -7.74 -23.44 -12.39
C GLY A 191 -8.23 -22.08 -11.89
N VAL A 192 -7.88 -21.66 -10.67
CA VAL A 192 -8.27 -20.40 -10.04
C VAL A 192 -7.04 -19.58 -9.67
N GLY A 193 -7.07 -18.27 -9.93
CA GLY A 193 -5.93 -17.40 -9.60
C GLY A 193 -5.82 -17.12 -8.09
N ASP A 194 -4.64 -17.43 -7.54
CA ASP A 194 -4.31 -17.34 -6.12
C ASP A 194 -3.86 -15.92 -5.75
N VAL A 195 -4.73 -15.19 -5.06
CA VAL A 195 -4.35 -13.88 -4.48
C VAL A 195 -3.20 -14.07 -3.49
N GLY A 196 -2.49 -12.99 -3.17
CA GLY A 196 -1.42 -13.12 -2.20
C GLY A 196 -1.11 -11.85 -1.47
N MET A 197 -0.15 -11.96 -0.57
CA MET A 197 0.49 -10.82 0.08
C MET A 197 2.01 -11.02 0.09
N ILE A 198 2.76 -9.91 0.14
CA ILE A 198 4.21 -10.01 0.33
C ILE A 198 4.53 -10.48 1.75
N ARG A 199 5.67 -11.16 1.90
CA ARG A 199 6.18 -11.57 3.21
C ARG A 199 6.66 -10.36 4.03
N GLU A 200 6.87 -10.56 5.32
CA GLU A 200 7.64 -9.62 6.12
C GLU A 200 9.09 -9.52 5.59
N GLY A 201 9.68 -8.33 5.74
CA GLY A 201 11.02 -8.08 5.20
C GLY A 201 11.30 -6.61 4.94
N ARG A 202 12.40 -6.38 4.22
CA ARG A 202 12.84 -5.06 3.78
C ARG A 202 12.58 -4.88 2.31
N TYR A 203 12.15 -3.68 1.96
CA TYR A 203 11.71 -3.28 0.64
C TYR A 203 12.07 -1.81 0.41
N ARG A 204 11.80 -1.34 -0.80
CA ARG A 204 11.81 0.07 -1.15
C ARG A 204 10.53 0.38 -1.90
N ALA A 205 9.95 1.54 -1.66
CA ALA A 205 8.86 2.05 -2.48
C ALA A 205 9.36 3.21 -3.35
N VAL A 206 8.94 3.21 -4.61
CA VAL A 206 9.27 4.26 -5.60
C VAL A 206 7.99 4.80 -6.23
N PRO A 207 7.96 6.05 -6.70
CA PRO A 207 6.80 6.60 -7.41
C PRO A 207 6.36 5.70 -8.56
N ASN A 208 5.05 5.44 -8.67
CA ASN A 208 4.46 4.64 -9.74
C ASN A 208 3.49 5.42 -10.63
N GLY A 209 3.06 6.61 -10.20
CA GLY A 209 2.08 7.44 -10.90
C GLY A 209 0.67 7.30 -10.32
N ASP A 210 -0.32 7.59 -11.15
CA ASP A 210 -1.73 7.58 -10.74
C ASP A 210 -2.30 6.15 -10.66
N HIS A 211 -3.04 5.88 -9.60
CA HIS A 211 -3.87 4.70 -9.46
C HIS A 211 -5.26 5.12 -8.93
N SER A 212 -6.25 5.10 -9.82
CA SER A 212 -7.64 5.51 -9.51
C SER A 212 -7.76 6.99 -9.10
N GLY A 213 -7.04 7.89 -9.78
CA GLY A 213 -7.08 9.33 -9.55
C GLY A 213 -6.27 9.78 -8.33
N LYS A 214 -5.39 8.91 -7.80
CA LYS A 214 -4.54 9.18 -6.64
C LYS A 214 -3.12 8.67 -6.83
N PRO A 215 -2.10 9.31 -6.21
CA PRO A 215 -0.73 8.83 -6.27
C PRO A 215 -0.56 7.40 -5.73
N SER A 216 0.38 6.67 -6.31
CA SER A 216 0.77 5.32 -5.90
C SER A 216 2.28 5.13 -5.90
N TYR A 217 2.76 4.14 -5.14
CA TYR A 217 4.17 3.77 -5.07
C TYR A 217 4.36 2.29 -5.30
N HIS A 218 5.28 1.89 -6.18
CA HIS A 218 5.61 0.49 -6.44
C HIS A 218 6.59 -0.01 -5.39
N VAL A 219 6.24 -1.11 -4.72
CA VAL A 219 7.09 -1.82 -3.79
C VAL A 219 8.04 -2.72 -4.56
N LEU A 220 9.33 -2.58 -4.27
CA LEU A 220 10.44 -3.30 -4.87
C LEU A 220 11.28 -3.96 -3.78
N THR A 221 12.07 -4.96 -4.16
CA THR A 221 13.14 -5.44 -3.28
C THR A 221 14.14 -4.31 -3.01
N PRO A 222 15.00 -4.41 -1.97
CA PRO A 222 16.03 -3.40 -1.73
C PRO A 222 16.97 -3.18 -2.93
N GLY A 223 17.15 -4.23 -3.76
CA GLY A 223 17.91 -4.17 -5.01
C GLY A 223 17.12 -3.63 -6.21
N GLY A 224 15.87 -3.21 -6.03
CA GLY A 224 15.03 -2.62 -7.08
C GLY A 224 14.25 -3.61 -7.94
N ALA A 225 14.21 -4.90 -7.60
CA ALA A 225 13.45 -5.89 -8.38
C ALA A 225 11.96 -5.85 -8.01
N GLY A 226 11.08 -5.92 -9.02
CA GLY A 226 9.62 -5.97 -8.84
C GLY A 226 9.05 -7.37 -8.58
N ARG A 227 9.90 -8.35 -8.18
CA ARG A 227 9.48 -9.69 -7.75
C ARG A 227 9.78 -9.85 -6.27
N LEU A 228 8.72 -9.85 -5.47
CA LEU A 228 8.76 -9.81 -4.02
C LEU A 228 8.43 -11.20 -3.46
N PRO A 229 9.16 -11.69 -2.44
CA PRO A 229 8.78 -12.89 -1.71
C PRO A 229 7.34 -12.79 -1.21
N GLY A 230 6.52 -13.80 -1.51
CA GLY A 230 5.09 -13.78 -1.27
C GLY A 230 4.55 -15.00 -0.54
N VAL A 231 3.27 -14.91 -0.18
CA VAL A 231 2.41 -15.99 0.29
C VAL A 231 1.13 -15.95 -0.55
N ARG A 232 0.66 -17.11 -0.98
CA ARG A 232 -0.53 -17.27 -1.83
C ARG A 232 -1.64 -17.96 -1.04
N ASP A 233 -2.84 -17.42 -1.16
CA ASP A 233 -4.08 -18.04 -0.69
C ASP A 233 -4.47 -19.10 -1.72
N THR A 234 -4.21 -20.37 -1.40
CA THR A 234 -4.32 -21.49 -2.36
C THR A 234 -5.54 -22.37 -2.12
N ASP A 235 -6.25 -22.17 -1.01
CA ASP A 235 -7.55 -22.80 -0.77
C ASP A 235 -8.72 -21.82 -0.94
N HIS A 236 -8.41 -20.56 -1.27
CA HIS A 236 -9.34 -19.48 -1.61
C HIS A 236 -10.30 -19.15 -0.47
N ASP A 237 -9.88 -19.38 0.77
CA ASP A 237 -10.69 -19.13 1.96
C ASP A 237 -10.55 -17.68 2.48
N GLY A 238 -9.73 -16.87 1.82
CA GLY A 238 -9.44 -15.49 2.16
C GLY A 238 -8.42 -15.34 3.28
N ARG A 239 -7.77 -16.43 3.70
CA ARG A 239 -6.78 -16.46 4.78
C ARG A 239 -5.43 -16.90 4.25
N HIS A 240 -4.42 -16.70 5.09
CA HIS A 240 -3.04 -17.06 4.78
C HIS A 240 -2.49 -17.80 6.00
N SER A 241 -2.94 -19.04 6.14
CA SER A 241 -2.63 -19.98 7.21
C SER A 241 -1.14 -20.31 7.27
N ALA A 242 -0.66 -20.82 8.41
CA ALA A 242 0.73 -21.28 8.55
C ALA A 242 1.11 -22.31 7.45
N SER A 243 0.17 -23.16 7.07
CA SER A 243 0.37 -24.13 5.98
C SER A 243 0.60 -23.45 4.63
N GLU A 244 -0.09 -22.35 4.34
CA GLU A 244 0.09 -21.59 3.11
C GLU A 244 1.41 -20.83 3.10
N TRP A 245 1.83 -20.32 4.25
CA TRP A 245 3.16 -19.74 4.43
C TRP A 245 4.26 -20.76 4.11
N GLU A 246 4.17 -21.96 4.67
CA GLU A 246 5.13 -23.05 4.44
C GLU A 246 5.14 -23.49 2.97
N ARG A 247 3.95 -23.77 2.39
CA ARG A 247 3.83 -24.15 0.98
C ARG A 247 4.37 -23.08 0.04
N SER A 248 4.01 -21.81 0.27
CA SER A 248 4.49 -20.68 -0.53
C SER A 248 6.00 -20.51 -0.43
N ARG A 249 6.58 -20.73 0.76
CA ARG A 249 8.02 -20.70 0.96
C ARG A 249 8.71 -21.84 0.20
N ALA A 250 8.17 -23.06 0.28
CA ALA A 250 8.71 -24.23 -0.39
C ALA A 250 8.66 -24.09 -1.93
N ARG A 251 7.59 -23.53 -2.48
CA ARG A 251 7.47 -23.22 -3.92
C ARG A 251 8.28 -22.01 -4.37
N GLY A 252 8.65 -21.12 -3.44
CA GLY A 252 9.33 -19.87 -3.77
C GLY A 252 8.39 -18.83 -4.37
N ASP A 253 7.13 -18.79 -3.91
CA ASP A 253 6.11 -17.90 -4.46
C ASP A 253 6.54 -16.42 -4.37
N THR A 254 6.23 -15.69 -5.44
CA THR A 254 6.51 -14.26 -5.55
C THR A 254 5.27 -13.46 -5.96
N LEU A 255 5.20 -12.21 -5.53
CA LEU A 255 4.27 -11.20 -6.02
C LEU A 255 5.02 -10.15 -6.85
N GLY A 256 4.33 -9.54 -7.80
CA GLY A 256 4.80 -8.36 -8.52
C GLY A 256 3.70 -7.31 -8.61
N ALA A 257 4.05 -6.12 -9.11
CA ALA A 257 3.13 -4.99 -9.21
C ALA A 257 2.42 -4.66 -7.87
N VAL A 258 3.13 -4.82 -6.76
CA VAL A 258 2.61 -4.51 -5.42
C VAL A 258 2.74 -3.02 -5.19
N LEU A 259 1.61 -2.34 -4.98
CA LEU A 259 1.58 -0.89 -4.84
C LEU A 259 1.18 -0.46 -3.43
N PHE A 260 1.70 0.66 -2.94
CA PHE A 260 0.98 1.52 -1.99
C PHE A 260 0.00 2.37 -2.78
N HIS A 261 -1.29 2.30 -2.47
CA HIS A 261 -2.31 3.14 -3.09
C HIS A 261 -3.51 3.35 -2.17
N ARG A 262 -4.41 4.25 -2.57
CA ARG A 262 -5.65 4.50 -1.82
C ARG A 262 -6.49 3.23 -1.72
N ALA A 263 -7.14 3.04 -0.58
CA ALA A 263 -8.30 2.16 -0.49
C ALA A 263 -9.46 2.63 -1.42
N ALA A 264 -10.50 1.81 -1.57
CA ALA A 264 -11.72 2.29 -2.23
C ALA A 264 -12.36 3.45 -1.42
N THR A 265 -13.24 4.22 -2.07
CA THR A 265 -13.82 5.44 -1.47
C THR A 265 -14.68 5.18 -0.24
N ASP A 266 -15.27 3.99 -0.15
CA ASP A 266 -16.02 3.50 1.01
C ASP A 266 -15.10 2.92 2.12
N GLY A 267 -13.78 2.97 1.93
CA GLY A 267 -12.79 2.42 2.83
C GLY A 267 -12.56 0.93 2.69
N SER A 268 -13.21 0.26 1.74
CA SER A 268 -13.01 -1.17 1.49
C SER A 268 -11.65 -1.45 0.85
N VAL A 269 -11.10 -2.63 1.17
CA VAL A 269 -9.95 -3.21 0.49
C VAL A 269 -10.47 -4.08 -0.65
N SER A 270 -10.05 -3.81 -1.89
CA SER A 270 -10.34 -4.65 -3.06
C SER A 270 -9.07 -5.06 -3.79
N SER A 271 -7.91 -4.95 -3.14
CA SER A 271 -6.64 -5.34 -3.75
C SER A 271 -6.43 -6.86 -3.73
N ILE A 272 -5.57 -7.35 -4.62
CA ILE A 272 -5.14 -8.76 -4.70
C ILE A 272 -3.71 -8.96 -4.18
N GLY A 273 -3.25 -8.02 -3.33
CA GLY A 273 -1.91 -8.04 -2.73
C GLY A 273 -1.19 -6.68 -2.63
N CYS A 274 -1.90 -5.57 -2.84
CA CYS A 274 -1.35 -4.23 -2.66
C CYS A 274 -1.49 -3.74 -1.21
N MET A 275 -0.72 -2.70 -0.89
CA MET A 275 -0.80 -1.96 0.37
C MET A 275 -1.83 -0.83 0.22
N ASN A 276 -2.92 -0.89 0.99
CA ASN A 276 -3.97 0.11 0.94
C ASN A 276 -3.85 1.11 2.08
N VAL A 277 -3.92 2.40 1.78
CA VAL A 277 -3.89 3.51 2.76
C VAL A 277 -5.09 4.42 2.49
N PRO A 278 -6.13 4.45 3.35
CA PRO A 278 -7.30 5.30 3.13
C PRO A 278 -6.95 6.79 3.01
N GLU A 279 -6.03 7.25 3.87
CA GLU A 279 -5.54 8.63 3.96
C GLU A 279 -4.33 8.87 3.05
N ILE A 280 -4.44 8.50 1.76
CA ILE A 280 -3.30 8.49 0.83
C ILE A 280 -2.69 9.88 0.61
N ASP A 281 -3.47 10.95 0.66
CA ASP A 281 -2.98 12.31 0.38
C ASP A 281 -2.08 12.80 1.54
N GLU A 282 -2.51 12.55 2.78
CA GLU A 282 -1.73 12.80 3.98
C GLU A 282 -0.50 11.90 4.04
N PHE A 283 -0.63 10.64 3.64
CA PHE A 283 0.49 9.71 3.54
C PHE A 283 1.55 10.21 2.54
N VAL A 284 1.13 10.64 1.34
CA VAL A 284 2.00 11.21 0.30
C VAL A 284 2.74 12.45 0.83
N SER A 285 2.04 13.34 1.51
CA SER A 285 2.66 14.51 2.17
C SER A 285 3.68 14.09 3.23
N SER A 286 3.36 13.07 4.02
CA SER A 286 4.22 12.56 5.09
C SER A 286 5.48 11.86 4.59
N VAL A 287 5.41 11.14 3.46
CA VAL A 287 6.60 10.51 2.86
C VAL A 287 7.49 11.50 2.09
N GLY A 288 6.94 12.64 1.70
CA GLY A 288 7.67 13.81 1.22
C GLY A 288 6.99 14.51 0.03
N SER A 289 6.48 13.75 -0.93
CA SER A 289 5.71 14.21 -2.10
C SER A 289 5.35 13.01 -2.99
N THR A 290 4.60 13.25 -4.07
CA THR A 290 4.31 12.22 -5.10
C THR A 290 5.55 11.67 -5.81
N GLY A 291 6.66 12.42 -5.81
CA GLY A 291 7.94 12.00 -6.38
C GLY A 291 8.89 11.34 -5.38
N ALA A 292 8.49 11.19 -4.11
CA ALA A 292 9.35 10.65 -3.08
C ALA A 292 9.55 9.13 -3.24
N SER A 293 10.76 8.66 -2.93
CA SER A 293 11.02 7.25 -2.65
C SER A 293 11.27 7.08 -1.15
N PHE A 294 10.94 5.92 -0.60
CA PHE A 294 11.18 5.62 0.81
C PHE A 294 11.61 4.17 1.01
N ASP A 295 12.39 3.95 2.06
CA ASP A 295 12.69 2.61 2.54
C ASP A 295 11.46 2.04 3.24
N PHE A 296 11.17 0.75 3.07
CA PHE A 296 9.99 0.11 3.63
C PHE A 296 10.39 -1.15 4.40
N THR A 297 9.90 -1.29 5.63
CA THR A 297 10.03 -2.53 6.39
C THR A 297 8.64 -3.00 6.77
N LEU A 298 8.32 -4.25 6.46
CA LEU A 298 7.07 -4.88 6.87
C LEU A 298 7.38 -5.92 7.93
N VAL A 299 6.68 -5.86 9.05
CA VAL A 299 6.73 -6.87 10.12
C VAL A 299 5.33 -7.39 10.40
N ASN A 300 5.24 -8.67 10.75
CA ASN A 300 4.01 -9.26 11.25
C ASN A 300 3.97 -9.14 12.78
N ALA A 301 2.98 -8.41 13.31
CA ALA A 301 2.81 -8.23 14.75
C ALA A 301 2.24 -9.46 15.46
N LEU A 302 1.70 -10.41 14.70
CA LEU A 302 1.02 -11.61 15.21
C LEU A 302 1.90 -12.86 15.06
N ARG A 303 3.23 -12.72 15.16
CA ARG A 303 4.10 -13.90 15.04
C ARG A 303 3.56 -15.02 15.94
N ARG A 304 3.15 -16.10 15.27
CA ARG A 304 2.79 -17.35 15.91
C ARG A 304 4.11 -18.01 16.23
N GLU A 305 4.36 -18.19 17.52
CA GLU A 305 5.36 -19.14 18.02
C GLU A 305 5.03 -20.55 17.50
#